data_AF-A0A916UA80-F1
#
_entry.id   AF-A0A916UA80-F1
#
_cell.length_a   1.000
_cell.length_b   1.000
_cell.length_c   1.000
_cell.angle_alpha   90.00
_cell.angle_beta   90.00
_cell.angle_gamma   90.00
#
_symmetry.space_group_name_H-M   'P 1'
#
loop_
_entity.id
_entity.type
_entity.pdbx_description
1 polymer ?
#
loop_
_entity_poly.entity_id
_entity_poly.type
_entity_poly.pdbx_seq_one_letter_code
_entity_poly.pdbx_strand_id
1 'polypeptide(L)'
;MSHTMIMRDRSIPLSDAEHSAARKVLQQGLRGVDGKHHARWLRFLRDVFALEDGEVAQVGTRIPRNAAFHRRHMALEQAVFDAQQRFGEFEQFRNWLKIGAGHVNWVPGAKGGIVPLPKSLSYAELDEAAMQQVHAAIAGFLRGPHAARYLWKQLDAAQAAARMEAIFEVVAQQTLQAQEDQQQ
;
A
#
# COMPACT_ATOMS: atom_id res chain seq x y z
N MET A 1 3.88 -10.26 -0.61
CA MET A 1 5.29 -10.48 -0.18
C MET A 1 6.10 -9.73 -1.20
N SER A 2 6.88 -8.76 -0.77
CA SER A 2 7.64 -7.93 -1.70
C SER A 2 9.00 -8.57 -1.91
N HIS A 3 9.42 -8.68 -3.17
CA HIS A 3 10.72 -9.23 -3.54
C HIS A 3 11.59 -8.08 -4.02
N THR A 4 12.77 -7.95 -3.45
CA THR A 4 13.75 -6.95 -3.85
C THR A 4 15.04 -7.66 -4.20
N MET A 5 15.66 -7.25 -5.31
CA MET A 5 16.99 -7.72 -5.69
C MET A 5 18.04 -6.78 -5.11
N ILE A 6 19.07 -7.34 -4.49
CA ILE A 6 20.18 -6.60 -3.91
C ILE A 6 21.50 -7.11 -4.50
N MET A 7 22.46 -6.20 -4.66
CA MET A 7 23.83 -6.49 -5.06
C MET A 7 24.80 -5.85 -4.05
N ARG A 8 26.01 -6.39 -3.94
CA ARG A 8 27.08 -5.77 -3.15
C ARG A 8 27.85 -4.78 -4.04
N ASP A 9 27.63 -3.49 -3.84
CA ASP A 9 28.38 -2.45 -4.56
C ASP A 9 29.79 -2.26 -3.97
N ARG A 10 30.79 -2.92 -4.56
CA ARG A 10 32.19 -2.88 -4.10
C ARG A 10 32.92 -1.58 -4.46
N SER A 11 32.32 -0.67 -5.23
CA SER A 11 32.92 0.63 -5.53
C SER A 11 33.00 1.55 -4.32
N ILE A 12 32.27 1.23 -3.24
CA ILE A 12 32.27 1.93 -1.96
C ILE A 12 33.23 1.20 -1.00
N PRO A 13 34.49 1.66 -0.85
CA PRO A 13 35.39 1.13 0.15
C PRO A 13 34.90 1.52 1.55
N LEU A 14 34.96 0.58 2.49
CA LEU A 14 34.64 0.82 3.90
C LEU A 14 35.94 0.74 4.71
N SER A 15 36.14 1.70 5.59
CA SER A 15 37.22 1.68 6.58
C SER A 15 36.95 0.65 7.68
N ASP A 16 37.98 0.27 8.43
CA ASP A 16 37.84 -0.65 9.57
C ASP A 16 36.88 -0.14 10.63
N ALA A 17 36.85 1.19 10.84
CA ALA A 17 35.93 1.84 11.76
C ALA A 17 34.46 1.68 11.30
N GLU A 18 34.20 1.86 10.01
CA GLU A 18 32.87 1.68 9.41
C GLU A 18 32.44 0.22 9.41
N HIS A 19 33.37 -0.71 9.14
CA HIS A 19 33.12 -2.15 9.28
C HIS A 19 32.68 -2.53 10.70
N SER A 20 33.38 -2.00 11.71
CA SER A 20 33.04 -2.23 13.12
C SER A 20 31.67 -1.64 13.49
N ALA A 21 31.39 -0.41 13.06
CA ALA A 21 30.11 0.24 13.27
C ALA A 21 28.95 -0.50 12.59
N ALA A 22 29.12 -0.89 11.32
CA ALA A 22 28.15 -1.67 10.57
C ALA A 22 27.88 -3.03 11.24
N ARG A 23 28.92 -3.71 11.73
CA ARG A 23 28.79 -4.96 12.47
C ARG A 23 27.95 -4.78 13.74
N LYS A 24 28.19 -3.72 14.52
CA LYS A 24 27.44 -3.42 15.72
C LYS A 24 25.95 -3.18 15.40
N VAL A 25 25.64 -2.37 14.40
CA VAL A 25 24.25 -2.09 14.00
C VAL A 25 23.55 -3.35 13.47
N LEU A 26 24.16 -4.01 12.48
CA LEU A 26 23.51 -5.10 11.75
C LEU A 26 23.48 -6.41 12.54
N GLN A 27 24.48 -6.71 13.37
CA GLN A 27 24.53 -7.97 14.11
C GLN A 27 24.01 -7.86 15.54
N GLN A 28 24.12 -6.69 16.18
CA GLN A 28 23.74 -6.52 17.59
C GLN A 28 22.48 -5.66 17.74
N GLY A 29 22.37 -4.57 16.96
CA GLY A 29 21.18 -3.71 16.95
C GLY A 29 19.97 -4.36 16.30
N LEU A 30 20.18 -5.07 15.18
CA LEU A 30 19.18 -5.90 14.53
C LEU A 30 19.45 -7.37 14.86
N ARG A 31 18.53 -8.01 15.59
CA ARG A 31 18.67 -9.40 16.03
C ARG A 31 17.44 -10.23 15.68
N GLY A 32 17.66 -11.52 15.40
CA GLY A 32 16.56 -12.48 15.36
C GLY A 32 15.85 -12.58 16.71
N VAL A 33 14.57 -12.94 16.65
CA VAL A 33 13.68 -13.01 17.83
C VAL A 33 14.10 -14.08 18.85
N ASP A 34 14.84 -15.10 18.40
CA ASP A 34 15.44 -16.14 19.22
C ASP A 34 16.82 -16.54 18.64
N GLY A 35 17.49 -17.49 19.29
CA GLY A 35 18.82 -17.95 18.85
C GLY A 35 18.85 -18.56 17.45
N LYS A 36 17.80 -19.29 17.04
CA LYS A 36 17.71 -19.92 15.71
C LYS A 36 17.54 -18.87 14.62
N HIS A 37 16.65 -17.91 14.82
CA HIS A 37 16.42 -16.80 13.90
C HIS A 37 17.63 -15.87 13.85
N HIS A 38 18.30 -15.66 14.98
CA HIS A 38 19.51 -14.85 15.03
C HIS A 38 20.66 -15.51 14.23
N ALA A 39 20.87 -16.82 14.38
CA ALA A 39 21.86 -17.54 13.58
C ALA A 39 21.56 -17.47 12.06
N ARG A 40 20.28 -17.56 11.68
CA ARG A 40 19.84 -17.38 10.28
C ARG A 40 20.10 -15.97 9.77
N TRP A 41 19.87 -14.95 10.60
CA TRP A 41 20.14 -13.56 10.27
C TRP A 41 21.64 -13.30 10.04
N LEU A 42 22.51 -13.78 10.94
CA LEU A 42 23.96 -13.66 10.78
C LEU A 42 24.47 -14.38 9.51
N ARG A 43 23.90 -15.56 9.21
CA ARG A 43 24.17 -16.28 7.97
C ARG A 43 23.78 -15.46 6.75
N PHE A 44 22.55 -14.92 6.73
CA PHE A 44 22.08 -14.06 5.65
C PHE A 44 23.00 -12.86 5.41
N LEU A 45 23.37 -12.13 6.48
CA LEU A 45 24.30 -11.00 6.36
C LEU A 45 25.64 -11.42 5.76
N ARG A 46 26.24 -12.51 6.27
CA ARG A 46 27.50 -13.03 5.74
C ARG A 46 27.37 -13.35 4.25
N ASP A 47 26.32 -14.03 3.86
CA ASP A 47 26.13 -14.49 2.48
C ASP A 47 25.90 -13.27 1.54
N VAL A 48 25.14 -12.25 1.97
CA VAL A 48 24.96 -10.99 1.19
C VAL A 48 26.25 -10.19 1.05
N PHE A 49 27.06 -10.09 2.11
CA PHE A 49 28.34 -9.37 2.04
C PHE A 49 29.42 -10.14 1.29
N ALA A 50 29.23 -11.45 1.07
CA ALA A 50 30.14 -12.30 0.29
C ALA A 50 29.87 -12.26 -1.22
N LEU A 51 28.74 -11.69 -1.67
CA LEU A 51 28.38 -11.60 -3.09
C LEU A 51 29.52 -11.02 -3.94
N GLU A 52 29.82 -11.68 -5.05
CA GLU A 52 30.77 -11.25 -6.06
C GLU A 52 30.14 -10.29 -7.08
N ASP A 53 30.98 -9.64 -7.89
CA ASP A 53 30.51 -8.68 -8.88
C ASP A 53 29.66 -9.41 -9.95
N GLY A 54 28.44 -8.91 -10.14
CA GLY A 54 27.44 -9.55 -11.02
C GLY A 54 26.56 -10.58 -10.32
N GLU A 55 26.83 -10.94 -9.06
CA GLU A 55 25.92 -11.75 -8.26
C GLU A 55 24.81 -10.89 -7.62
N VAL A 56 23.61 -11.46 -7.54
CA VAL A 56 22.44 -10.81 -6.95
C VAL A 56 21.77 -11.76 -5.97
N ALA A 57 21.38 -11.23 -4.81
CA ALA A 57 20.51 -11.93 -3.88
C ALA A 57 19.08 -11.40 -4.01
N GLN A 58 18.10 -12.31 -3.98
CA GLN A 58 16.70 -11.95 -3.89
C GLN A 58 16.24 -12.05 -2.43
N VAL A 59 15.72 -10.95 -1.90
CA VAL A 59 15.20 -10.88 -0.53
C VAL A 59 13.68 -10.75 -0.57
N GLY A 60 12.99 -11.69 0.05
CA GLY A 60 11.54 -11.61 0.29
C GLY A 60 11.27 -11.02 1.66
N THR A 61 10.51 -9.91 1.72
CA THR A 61 10.07 -9.32 3.00
C THR A 61 8.57 -9.48 3.18
N ARG A 62 8.18 -9.73 4.44
CA ARG A 62 6.79 -9.71 4.88
C ARG A 62 6.66 -8.74 6.04
N ILE A 63 6.30 -7.51 5.70
CA ILE A 63 5.93 -6.50 6.69
C ILE A 63 4.46 -6.75 7.05
N PRO A 64 4.11 -6.91 8.34
CA PRO A 64 2.72 -7.03 8.76
C PRO A 64 1.96 -5.77 8.33
N ARG A 65 0.75 -5.97 7.79
CA ARG A 65 -0.10 -4.88 7.29
C ARG A 65 -0.40 -3.87 8.41
N ASN A 66 -0.48 -2.59 8.05
CA ASN A 66 -0.78 -1.53 8.99
C ASN A 66 -2.30 -1.44 9.22
N ALA A 67 -2.80 -2.04 10.30
CA ALA A 67 -4.25 -2.07 10.57
C ALA A 67 -4.91 -0.68 10.59
N ALA A 68 -4.19 0.36 11.04
CA ALA A 68 -4.71 1.73 11.02
C ALA A 68 -4.89 2.25 9.59
N PHE A 69 -3.97 1.93 8.70
CA PHE A 69 -4.08 2.28 7.28
C PHE A 69 -5.32 1.63 6.63
N HIS A 70 -5.55 0.33 6.87
CA HIS A 70 -6.72 -0.38 6.31
C HIS A 70 -8.04 0.18 6.86
N ARG A 71 -8.10 0.51 8.17
CA ARG A 71 -9.27 1.19 8.76
C ARG A 71 -9.53 2.53 8.12
N ARG A 72 -8.51 3.37 7.92
CA ARG A 72 -8.65 4.67 7.25
C ARG A 72 -9.14 4.52 5.82
N HIS A 73 -8.60 3.55 5.07
CA HIS A 73 -9.06 3.30 3.71
C HIS A 73 -10.54 2.90 3.67
N MET A 74 -10.98 2.00 4.55
CA MET A 74 -12.39 1.63 4.65
C MET A 74 -13.28 2.81 5.08
N ALA A 75 -12.83 3.62 6.04
CA ALA A 75 -13.55 4.82 6.47
C ALA A 75 -13.75 5.82 5.33
N LEU A 76 -12.74 6.01 4.47
CA LEU A 76 -12.86 6.83 3.27
C LEU A 76 -13.91 6.27 2.29
N GLU A 77 -13.85 4.97 1.99
CA GLU A 77 -14.82 4.33 1.10
C GLU A 77 -16.25 4.48 1.64
N GLN A 78 -16.44 4.24 2.94
CA GLN A 78 -17.73 4.37 3.60
C GLN A 78 -18.25 5.81 3.59
N ALA A 79 -17.40 6.78 3.96
CA ALA A 79 -17.81 8.19 4.02
C ALA A 79 -18.22 8.71 2.63
N VAL A 80 -17.50 8.31 1.56
CA VAL A 80 -17.90 8.66 0.19
C VAL A 80 -19.21 7.97 -0.18
N PHE A 81 -19.37 6.69 0.17
CA PHE A 81 -20.59 5.92 -0.10
C PHE A 81 -21.83 6.52 0.60
N ASP A 82 -21.69 6.96 1.85
CA ASP A 82 -22.80 7.53 2.62
C ASP A 82 -23.19 8.93 2.09
N ALA A 83 -22.23 9.66 1.50
CA ALA A 83 -22.44 11.00 0.97
C ALA A 83 -22.99 11.05 -0.47
N GLN A 84 -22.99 9.93 -1.19
CA GLN A 84 -23.46 9.81 -2.58
C GLN A 84 -24.87 9.17 -2.66
N GLN A 85 -25.56 9.32 -3.79
CA GLN A 85 -26.93 8.81 -3.99
C GLN A 85 -27.06 7.86 -5.20
N ARG A 86 -25.93 7.51 -5.83
CA ARG A 86 -25.85 6.75 -7.07
C ARG A 86 -25.88 5.23 -6.85
N PHE A 87 -25.20 4.76 -5.82
CA PHE A 87 -25.08 3.35 -5.47
C PHE A 87 -25.93 3.06 -4.24
N GLY A 88 -26.80 2.05 -4.35
CA GLY A 88 -27.60 1.54 -3.22
C GLY A 88 -26.89 0.42 -2.44
N GLU A 89 -25.84 -0.16 -2.99
CA GLU A 89 -25.08 -1.25 -2.35
C GLU A 89 -23.59 -0.91 -2.31
N PHE A 90 -22.99 -1.09 -1.14
CA PHE A 90 -21.59 -0.73 -0.90
C PHE A 90 -20.61 -1.55 -1.75
N GLU A 91 -20.85 -2.84 -1.95
CA GLU A 91 -19.98 -3.69 -2.77
C GLU A 91 -19.97 -3.27 -4.25
N GLN A 92 -21.10 -2.82 -4.79
CA GLN A 92 -21.15 -2.27 -6.15
C GLN A 92 -20.36 -0.97 -6.28
N PHE A 93 -20.45 -0.09 -5.27
CA PHE A 93 -19.65 1.12 -5.20
C PHE A 93 -18.15 0.80 -5.15
N ARG A 94 -17.73 -0.15 -4.30
CA ARG A 94 -16.32 -0.58 -4.24
C ARG A 94 -15.83 -1.19 -5.54
N ASN A 95 -16.64 -2.00 -6.21
CA ASN A 95 -16.28 -2.55 -7.52
C ASN A 95 -16.09 -1.44 -8.55
N TRP A 96 -16.95 -0.41 -8.53
CA TRP A 96 -16.76 0.77 -9.37
C TRP A 96 -15.48 1.53 -9.04
N LEU A 97 -15.13 1.71 -7.76
CA LEU A 97 -13.85 2.32 -7.36
C LEU A 97 -12.65 1.52 -7.87
N LYS A 98 -12.65 0.19 -7.72
CA LYS A 98 -11.58 -0.68 -8.22
C LYS A 98 -11.41 -0.55 -9.73
N ILE A 99 -12.51 -0.48 -10.48
CA ILE A 99 -12.49 -0.26 -11.93
C ILE A 99 -11.92 1.11 -12.27
N GLY A 100 -12.40 2.16 -11.60
CA GLY A 100 -11.91 3.54 -11.80
C GLY A 100 -10.43 3.72 -11.46
N ALA A 101 -9.94 2.97 -10.47
CA ALA A 101 -8.53 2.92 -10.08
C ALA A 101 -7.67 1.99 -10.95
N GLY A 102 -8.26 1.27 -11.92
CA GLY A 102 -7.55 0.30 -12.76
C GLY A 102 -7.11 -0.97 -12.05
N HIS A 103 -7.62 -1.25 -10.84
CA HIS A 103 -7.33 -2.46 -10.07
C HIS A 103 -8.19 -3.64 -10.55
N VAL A 104 -7.96 -4.04 -11.81
CA VAL A 104 -8.80 -5.01 -12.53
C VAL A 104 -7.97 -6.03 -13.29
N ASN A 105 -8.59 -7.15 -13.63
CA ASN A 105 -8.17 -8.05 -14.69
C ASN A 105 -8.94 -7.70 -15.96
N TRP A 106 -8.24 -7.48 -17.06
CA TRP A 106 -8.85 -7.28 -18.37
C TRP A 106 -9.07 -8.63 -19.02
N VAL A 107 -10.33 -8.99 -19.28
CA VAL A 107 -10.69 -10.29 -19.86
C VAL A 107 -11.54 -10.09 -21.11
N PRO A 108 -11.51 -11.03 -22.08
CA PRO A 108 -12.43 -11.01 -23.21
C PRO A 108 -13.85 -11.25 -22.71
N GLY A 109 -14.74 -10.30 -22.97
CA GLY A 109 -16.17 -10.41 -22.68
C GLY A 109 -16.89 -11.30 -23.69
N ALA A 110 -18.09 -11.74 -23.33
CA ALA A 110 -18.90 -12.67 -24.15
C ALA A 110 -19.20 -12.18 -25.57
N LYS A 111 -19.12 -10.87 -25.83
CA LYS A 111 -19.35 -10.24 -27.13
C LYS A 111 -18.06 -9.75 -27.81
N GLY A 112 -16.90 -10.22 -27.38
CA GLY A 112 -15.59 -9.91 -27.98
C GLY A 112 -14.93 -8.60 -27.52
N GLY A 113 -15.63 -7.74 -26.77
CA GLY A 113 -15.02 -6.56 -26.14
C GLY A 113 -14.24 -6.91 -24.88
N ILE A 114 -13.17 -6.17 -24.57
CA ILE A 114 -12.42 -6.34 -23.31
C ILE A 114 -13.25 -5.72 -22.16
N VAL A 115 -13.49 -6.50 -21.10
CA VAL A 115 -14.22 -6.06 -19.91
C VAL A 115 -13.33 -6.06 -18.67
N PRO A 116 -13.45 -5.07 -17.77
CA PRO A 116 -12.72 -5.04 -16.52
C PRO A 116 -13.42 -5.91 -15.46
N LEU A 117 -12.69 -6.86 -14.88
CA LEU A 117 -13.11 -7.60 -13.69
C LEU A 117 -12.34 -7.11 -12.45
N PRO A 118 -13.01 -6.57 -11.43
CA PRO A 118 -12.36 -6.11 -10.20
C PRO A 118 -11.53 -7.21 -9.55
N LYS A 119 -10.29 -6.88 -9.17
CA LYS A 119 -9.46 -7.77 -8.34
C LYS A 119 -9.92 -7.72 -6.88
N SER A 120 -9.62 -8.81 -6.15
CA SER A 120 -9.89 -8.89 -4.73
C SER A 120 -8.98 -7.95 -3.95
N LEU A 121 -9.51 -7.32 -2.89
CA LEU A 121 -8.73 -6.56 -1.91
C LEU A 121 -8.42 -7.39 -0.65
N SER A 122 -8.55 -8.72 -0.74
CA SER A 122 -8.48 -9.62 0.42
C SER A 122 -7.11 -9.54 1.13
N TYR A 123 -7.12 -9.90 2.43
CA TYR A 123 -5.91 -10.01 3.24
C TYR A 123 -4.90 -11.04 2.74
N ALA A 124 -5.37 -12.03 1.98
CA ALA A 124 -4.54 -13.11 1.46
C ALA A 124 -3.78 -12.71 0.18
N GLU A 125 -4.31 -11.79 -0.62
CA GLU A 125 -3.84 -11.55 -1.98
C GLU A 125 -2.92 -10.32 -2.14
N LEU A 126 -3.07 -9.28 -1.32
CA LEU A 126 -2.24 -8.07 -1.40
C LEU A 126 -1.23 -7.97 -0.25
N ASP A 127 -0.04 -7.42 -0.49
CA ASP A 127 0.80 -6.93 0.61
C ASP A 127 0.53 -5.45 0.90
N GLU A 128 1.15 -4.94 1.96
CA GLU A 128 0.93 -3.55 2.41
C GLU A 128 1.33 -2.54 1.33
N ALA A 129 2.44 -2.76 0.63
CA ALA A 129 2.90 -1.87 -0.43
C ALA A 129 1.90 -1.84 -1.60
N ALA A 130 1.43 -3.02 -2.05
CA ALA A 130 0.43 -3.09 -3.10
C ALA A 130 -0.90 -2.46 -2.66
N MET A 131 -1.30 -2.59 -1.38
CA MET A 131 -2.48 -1.91 -0.87
C MET A 131 -2.32 -0.38 -0.87
N GLN A 132 -1.15 0.14 -0.49
CA GLN A 132 -0.88 1.59 -0.54
C GLN A 132 -1.00 2.14 -1.97
N GLN A 133 -0.52 1.39 -2.96
CA GLN A 133 -0.68 1.75 -4.37
C GLN A 133 -2.15 1.78 -4.78
N VAL A 134 -2.94 0.76 -4.42
CA VAL A 134 -4.37 0.73 -4.74
C VAL A 134 -5.13 1.86 -4.06
N HIS A 135 -4.85 2.14 -2.79
CA HIS A 135 -5.42 3.28 -2.08
C HIS A 135 -5.11 4.60 -2.77
N ALA A 136 -3.85 4.84 -3.17
CA ALA A 136 -3.47 6.04 -3.89
C ALA A 136 -4.20 6.16 -5.23
N ALA A 137 -4.34 5.06 -5.97
CA ALA A 137 -5.08 5.03 -7.22
C ALA A 137 -6.58 5.33 -7.04
N ILE A 138 -7.21 4.75 -6.01
CA ILE A 138 -8.61 5.05 -5.65
C ILE A 138 -8.77 6.51 -5.25
N ALA A 139 -7.88 7.04 -4.41
CA ALA A 139 -7.91 8.43 -4.01
C ALA A 139 -7.73 9.38 -5.21
N GLY A 140 -6.80 9.06 -6.12
CA GLY A 140 -6.60 9.79 -7.37
C GLY A 140 -7.83 9.75 -8.28
N PHE A 141 -8.48 8.60 -8.40
CA PHE A 141 -9.73 8.46 -9.16
C PHE A 141 -10.86 9.31 -8.57
N LEU A 142 -11.04 9.26 -7.25
CA LEU A 142 -12.05 10.03 -6.52
C LEU A 142 -11.88 11.54 -6.69
N ARG A 143 -10.62 12.03 -6.63
CA ARG A 143 -10.27 13.42 -6.89
C ARG A 143 -10.26 13.80 -8.38
N GLY A 144 -10.32 12.81 -9.25
CA GLY A 144 -10.33 13.01 -10.69
C GLY A 144 -11.60 13.72 -11.18
N PRO A 145 -11.59 14.25 -12.41
CA PRO A 145 -12.69 15.04 -12.96
C PRO A 145 -14.00 14.24 -13.18
N HIS A 146 -13.91 12.90 -13.16
CA HIS A 146 -15.04 12.02 -13.43
C HIS A 146 -15.84 11.65 -12.17
N ALA A 147 -15.16 11.22 -11.10
CA ALA A 147 -15.81 10.53 -9.98
C ALA A 147 -16.81 11.44 -9.24
N ALA A 148 -16.39 12.63 -8.83
CA ALA A 148 -17.26 13.57 -8.11
C ALA A 148 -18.51 13.94 -8.93
N ARG A 149 -18.34 14.25 -10.22
CA ARG A 149 -19.45 14.56 -11.13
C ARG A 149 -20.40 13.37 -11.35
N TYR A 150 -19.86 12.16 -11.39
CA TYR A 150 -20.65 10.94 -11.52
C TYR A 150 -21.50 10.66 -10.28
N LEU A 151 -20.92 10.88 -9.08
CA LEU A 151 -21.58 10.63 -7.79
C LEU A 151 -22.63 11.69 -7.44
N TRP A 152 -22.40 12.96 -7.81
CA TRP A 152 -23.29 14.08 -7.50
C TRP A 152 -23.71 14.83 -8.76
N LYS A 153 -24.50 14.17 -9.62
CA LYS A 153 -24.96 14.72 -10.91
C LYS A 153 -25.73 16.04 -10.79
N GLN A 154 -26.36 16.29 -9.64
CA GLN A 154 -27.13 17.50 -9.35
C GLN A 154 -26.27 18.71 -8.97
N LEU A 155 -25.00 18.50 -8.61
CA LEU A 155 -24.08 19.58 -8.27
C LEU A 155 -23.31 20.02 -9.50
N ASP A 156 -22.88 21.28 -9.52
CA ASP A 156 -21.87 21.69 -10.49
C ASP A 156 -20.51 21.03 -10.20
N ALA A 157 -19.59 21.11 -11.16
CA ALA A 157 -18.29 20.43 -11.06
C ALA A 157 -17.45 20.93 -9.88
N ALA A 158 -17.51 22.23 -9.56
CA ALA A 158 -16.73 22.82 -8.48
C ALA A 158 -17.29 22.40 -7.11
N GLN A 159 -18.62 22.43 -6.97
CA GLN A 159 -19.32 21.96 -5.77
C GLN A 159 -19.10 20.46 -5.52
N ALA A 160 -19.14 19.65 -6.59
CA ALA A 160 -18.89 18.22 -6.50
C ALA A 160 -17.44 17.93 -6.05
N ALA A 161 -16.45 18.63 -6.62
CA ALA A 161 -15.06 18.51 -6.22
C ALA A 161 -14.83 18.96 -4.76
N ALA A 162 -15.40 20.11 -4.36
CA ALA A 162 -15.31 20.60 -3.00
C ALA A 162 -15.94 19.62 -1.98
N ARG A 163 -17.07 19.00 -2.32
CA ARG A 163 -17.68 17.95 -1.50
C ARG A 163 -16.76 16.75 -1.34
N MET A 164 -16.09 16.32 -2.41
CA MET A 164 -15.12 15.23 -2.33
C MET A 164 -14.00 15.58 -1.35
N GLU A 165 -13.36 16.73 -1.49
CA GLU A 165 -12.26 17.12 -0.59
C GLU A 165 -12.70 17.27 0.87
N ALA A 166 -13.89 17.81 1.12
CA ALA A 166 -14.45 17.89 2.47
C ALA A 166 -14.56 16.50 3.14
N ILE A 167 -14.92 15.46 2.37
CA ILE A 167 -14.96 14.08 2.88
C ILE A 167 -13.56 13.58 3.24
N PHE A 168 -12.56 13.86 2.39
CA PHE A 168 -11.17 13.49 2.66
C PHE A 168 -10.63 14.18 3.92
N GLU A 169 -10.94 15.46 4.11
CA GLU A 169 -10.54 16.23 5.29
C GLU A 169 -11.16 15.66 6.58
N VAL A 170 -12.47 15.37 6.57
CA VAL A 170 -13.17 14.78 7.72
C VAL A 170 -12.55 13.43 8.10
N VAL A 171 -12.32 12.54 7.13
CA VAL A 171 -11.74 11.22 7.41
C VAL A 171 -10.30 11.34 7.90
N ALA A 172 -9.53 12.31 7.37
CA ALA A 172 -8.18 12.58 7.86
C ALA A 172 -8.18 13.05 9.32
N GLN A 173 -9.06 13.98 9.68
CA GLN A 173 -9.20 14.48 11.05
C GLN A 173 -9.64 13.38 12.02
N GLN A 174 -10.63 12.56 11.65
CA GLN A 174 -11.07 11.42 12.45
C GLN A 174 -9.95 10.41 12.69
N THR A 175 -9.07 10.21 11.70
CA THR A 175 -7.93 9.31 11.85
C THR A 175 -6.90 9.87 12.82
N LEU A 176 -6.63 11.17 12.78
CA LEU A 176 -5.71 11.82 13.72
C LEU A 176 -6.23 11.76 15.15
N GLN A 177 -7.50 12.11 15.37
CA GLN A 177 -8.12 12.03 16.71
C GLN A 177 -8.06 10.61 17.28
N ALA A 178 -8.40 9.60 16.49
CA ALA A 178 -8.35 8.20 16.92
C ALA A 178 -6.92 7.71 17.24
N GLN A 179 -5.88 8.36 16.71
CA GLN A 179 -4.48 8.07 17.05
C GLN A 179 -4.08 8.74 18.37
N GLU A 180 -4.53 9.97 18.62
CA GLU A 180 -4.31 10.69 19.87
C GLU A 180 -4.97 9.99 21.06
N ASP A 181 -6.21 9.53 20.88
CA ASP A 181 -6.98 8.81 21.91
C ASP A 181 -6.36 7.44 22.27
N GLN A 182 -5.57 6.84 21.37
CA GLN A 182 -4.85 5.57 21.63
C GLN A 182 -3.51 5.77 22.35
N GLN A 183 -3.05 7.01 22.48
CA GLN A 183 -1.79 7.37 23.15
C GLN A 183 -1.99 7.89 24.58
N GLN A 184 -3.24 8.13 24.99
CA GLN A 184 -3.66 8.51 26.34
C GLN A 184 -4.06 7.28 27.16
#